data_AF-A0A7S2B0A0-F1
#
_entry.id   AF-A0A7S2B0A0-F1
#
_cell.length_a   1.000
_cell.length_b   1.000
_cell.length_c   1.000
_cell.angle_alpha   90.00
_cell.angle_beta   90.00
_cell.angle_gamma   90.00
#
_symmetry.space_group_name_H-M   'P 1'
#
loop_
_entity.id
_entity.type
_entity.pdbx_description
1 polymer ?
#
loop_
_entity_poly.entity_id
_entity_poly.type
_entity_poly.pdbx_seq_one_letter_code
_entity_poly.pdbx_strand_id
1 'polypeptide(L)'
;AALVVGALLGDRPLPELMCMARERFRCISLDRVTKAMVSHNKPDPELHALTEHRALGDVDAFISHSWHDCPDEKWDALQRWRARFKLENGREPRVWFDKFSIDQRNIEDSLAGLPIYLAGCKTLVLLMGNTYGTRLWCLVEL
;
A
#
# COMPACT_ATOMS: atom_id res chain seq x y z
N ALA A 1 14.66 2.12 -10.72
CA ALA A 1 15.33 1.35 -9.64
C ALA A 1 14.39 0.30 -9.04
N ALA A 2 13.17 0.65 -8.60
CA ALA A 2 12.20 -0.30 -8.01
C ALA A 2 11.88 -1.55 -8.86
N LEU A 3 11.75 -1.42 -10.19
CA LEU A 3 11.40 -2.55 -11.08
C LEU A 3 12.40 -3.73 -11.01
N VAL A 4 13.68 -3.45 -10.69
CA VAL A 4 14.75 -4.45 -10.64
C VAL A 4 14.63 -5.34 -9.40
N VAL A 5 14.08 -4.82 -8.29
CA VAL A 5 13.91 -5.60 -7.06
C VAL A 5 12.76 -6.60 -7.17
N GLY A 6 11.71 -6.29 -7.94
CA GLY A 6 10.58 -7.20 -8.14
C GLY A 6 10.93 -8.44 -8.96
N ALA A 7 11.75 -8.26 -10.00
CA ALA A 7 12.26 -9.37 -10.82
C ALA A 7 13.28 -10.25 -10.06
N LEU A 8 13.93 -9.73 -9.02
CA LEU A 8 14.83 -10.50 -8.16
C LEU A 8 14.10 -11.31 -7.09
N LEU A 9 12.87 -10.94 -6.74
CA LEU A 9 12.07 -11.59 -5.69
C LEU A 9 11.12 -12.68 -6.22
N GLY A 10 10.92 -12.79 -7.53
CA GLY A 10 10.04 -13.79 -8.13
C GLY A 10 10.60 -14.34 -9.43
N ASP A 11 10.56 -15.66 -9.60
CA ASP A 11 11.07 -16.41 -10.77
C ASP A 11 10.15 -16.28 -12.01
N ARG A 12 9.47 -15.13 -12.17
CA ARG A 12 8.44 -14.92 -13.21
C ARG A 12 8.87 -13.90 -14.26
N PRO A 13 8.58 -14.15 -15.55
CA PRO A 13 8.82 -13.18 -16.61
C PRO A 13 8.09 -11.85 -16.37
N LEU A 14 8.75 -10.73 -16.67
CA LEU A 14 8.19 -9.39 -16.48
C LEU A 14 6.80 -9.18 -17.13
N PRO A 15 6.50 -9.66 -18.36
CA PRO A 15 5.17 -9.50 -18.93
C PRO A 15 4.06 -10.18 -18.11
N GLU A 16 4.33 -11.37 -17.56
CA GLU A 16 3.41 -12.09 -16.70
C GLU A 16 3.20 -11.33 -15.38
N LEU A 17 4.29 -10.85 -14.79
CA LEU A 17 4.25 -10.06 -13.58
C LEU A 17 3.44 -8.76 -13.75
N MET A 18 3.60 -8.09 -14.91
CA MET A 18 2.82 -6.90 -15.26
C MET A 18 1.34 -7.20 -15.47
N CYS A 19 1.00 -8.33 -16.10
CA CYS A 19 -0.39 -8.76 -16.28
C CYS A 19 -1.04 -9.03 -14.92
N MET A 20 -0.41 -9.86 -14.10
CA MET A 20 -0.86 -10.20 -12.75
C MET A 20 -1.00 -8.95 -11.88
N ALA A 21 -0.01 -8.06 -11.89
CA ALA A 21 -0.07 -6.82 -11.12
C ALA A 21 -1.23 -5.94 -11.55
N ARG A 22 -1.49 -5.79 -12.86
CA ARG A 22 -2.64 -5.03 -13.36
C ARG A 22 -3.97 -5.62 -12.91
N GLU A 23 -4.12 -6.95 -12.91
CA GLU A 23 -5.33 -7.62 -12.47
C GLU A 23 -5.57 -7.49 -10.96
N ARG A 24 -4.49 -7.39 -10.18
CA ARG A 24 -4.53 -7.37 -8.72
C ARG A 24 -4.36 -5.98 -8.10
N PHE A 25 -4.19 -4.94 -8.91
CA PHE A 25 -4.00 -3.59 -8.40
C PHE A 25 -5.30 -3.02 -7.82
N ARG A 26 -5.36 -2.97 -6.50
CA ARG A 26 -6.54 -2.52 -5.76
C ARG A 26 -6.17 -1.43 -4.77
N CYS A 27 -7.09 -0.49 -4.55
CA CYS A 27 -6.94 0.60 -3.60
C CYS A 27 -8.17 0.74 -2.72
N ILE A 28 -8.04 1.54 -1.66
CA ILE A 28 -9.15 1.95 -0.80
C ILE A 28 -9.21 3.47 -0.69
N SER A 29 -10.41 4.02 -0.60
CA SER A 29 -10.61 5.45 -0.29
C SER A 29 -10.54 5.66 1.22
N LEU A 30 -9.81 6.68 1.69
CA LEU A 30 -9.52 6.84 3.12
C LEU A 30 -10.73 7.20 4.01
N ASP A 31 -11.86 7.62 3.44
CA ASP A 31 -13.12 7.77 4.17
C ASP A 31 -13.74 6.44 4.62
N ARG A 32 -13.38 5.34 3.95
CA ARG A 32 -13.82 3.99 4.31
C ARG A 32 -12.91 3.31 5.33
N VAL A 33 -11.76 3.92 5.62
CA VAL A 33 -10.78 3.39 6.57
C VAL A 33 -11.10 3.93 7.97
N THR A 34 -11.12 3.04 8.95
CA THR A 34 -11.30 3.40 10.37
C THR A 34 -10.03 3.16 11.17
N LYS A 35 -9.91 3.85 12.30
CA LYS A 35 -8.78 3.67 13.23
C LYS A 35 -8.62 2.21 13.65
N ALA A 36 -9.73 1.55 13.99
CA ALA A 36 -9.73 0.15 14.44
C ALA A 36 -9.08 -0.79 13.43
N MET A 37 -9.37 -0.62 12.13
CA MET A 37 -8.76 -1.42 11.05
C MET A 37 -7.24 -1.24 10.99
N VAL A 38 -6.76 -0.01 11.21
CA VAL A 38 -5.33 0.31 11.22
C VAL A 38 -4.64 -0.18 12.49
N SER A 39 -5.37 -0.28 13.60
CA SER A 39 -4.78 -0.49 14.93
C SER A 39 -4.27 -1.91 15.23
N HIS A 40 -4.84 -2.96 14.64
CA HIS A 40 -4.33 -4.32 14.86
C HIS A 40 -3.17 -4.64 13.91
N ASN A 41 -2.23 -5.46 14.36
CA ASN A 41 -1.11 -5.93 13.54
C ASN A 41 -1.34 -7.33 12.95
N LYS A 42 -2.58 -7.81 12.96
CA LYS A 42 -2.98 -9.10 12.37
C LYS A 42 -3.51 -8.90 10.95
N PRO A 43 -3.14 -9.77 9.99
CA PRO A 43 -3.81 -9.87 8.71
C PRO A 43 -5.31 -10.07 8.90
N ASP A 44 -6.11 -9.35 8.11
CA ASP A 44 -7.55 -9.51 8.08
C ASP A 44 -7.99 -9.61 6.60
N PRO A 45 -8.29 -10.83 6.11
CA PRO A 45 -8.70 -11.05 4.73
C PRO A 45 -10.01 -10.35 4.35
N GLU A 46 -10.83 -9.92 5.31
CA GLU A 46 -12.09 -9.22 5.04
C GLU A 46 -11.85 -7.77 4.61
N LEU A 47 -10.77 -7.15 5.07
CA LEU A 47 -10.38 -5.79 4.67
C LEU A 47 -10.12 -5.68 3.18
N HIS A 48 -9.68 -6.77 2.53
CA HIS A 48 -9.47 -6.81 1.09
C HIS A 48 -10.76 -6.58 0.31
N ALA A 49 -11.91 -7.05 0.82
CA ALA A 49 -13.20 -6.85 0.18
C ALA A 49 -13.64 -5.37 0.16
N LEU A 50 -13.05 -4.53 1.01
CA LEU A 50 -13.30 -3.09 0.99
C LEU A 50 -12.56 -2.37 -0.15
N THR A 51 -11.63 -3.04 -0.82
CA THR A 51 -10.85 -2.42 -1.90
C THR A 51 -11.54 -2.53 -3.26
N GLU A 52 -11.20 -1.58 -4.12
CA GLU A 52 -11.67 -1.52 -5.50
C GLU A 52 -10.50 -1.66 -6.47
N HIS A 53 -10.74 -2.31 -7.60
CA HIS A 53 -9.77 -2.41 -8.69
C HIS A 53 -9.59 -1.05 -9.39
N ARG A 54 -8.34 -0.74 -9.75
CA ARG A 54 -7.97 0.48 -10.47
C ARG A 54 -6.89 0.20 -11.51
N ALA A 55 -6.78 1.09 -12.49
CA ALA A 55 -5.64 1.10 -13.39
C ALA A 55 -4.38 1.64 -12.67
N LEU A 56 -3.22 1.20 -13.13
CA LEU A 56 -1.94 1.80 -12.73
C LEU A 56 -1.95 3.29 -13.14
N GLY A 57 -1.53 4.17 -12.25
CA GLY A 57 -1.56 5.63 -12.41
C GLY A 57 -2.80 6.31 -11.83
N ASP A 58 -3.87 5.58 -11.50
CA ASP A 58 -5.11 6.17 -10.97
C ASP A 58 -5.15 6.31 -9.44
N VAL A 59 -4.22 5.64 -8.75
CA VAL A 59 -4.10 5.61 -7.29
C VAL A 59 -3.18 6.75 -6.83
N ASP A 60 -3.62 7.52 -5.84
CA ASP A 60 -2.98 8.78 -5.46
C ASP A 60 -1.71 8.57 -4.66
N ALA A 61 -1.71 7.56 -3.78
CA ALA A 61 -0.55 7.25 -2.97
C ALA A 61 -0.40 5.76 -2.68
N PHE A 62 0.85 5.34 -2.61
CA PHE A 62 1.28 4.12 -1.95
C PHE A 62 1.59 4.45 -0.48
N ILE A 63 0.92 3.79 0.47
CA ILE A 63 1.18 3.95 1.90
C ILE A 63 2.21 2.93 2.34
N SER A 64 3.42 3.40 2.60
CA SER A 64 4.47 2.60 3.22
C SER A 64 4.49 2.86 4.72
N HIS A 65 4.50 1.78 5.50
CA HIS A 65 4.42 1.87 6.96
C HIS A 65 4.95 0.59 7.62
N SER A 66 5.30 0.65 8.91
CA SER A 66 5.59 -0.56 9.70
C SER A 66 4.35 -1.04 10.44
N TRP A 67 4.07 -2.35 10.37
CA TRP A 67 3.02 -3.02 11.15
C TRP A 67 3.22 -2.93 12.66
N HIS A 68 4.44 -2.65 13.11
CA HIS A 68 4.81 -2.60 14.53
C HIS A 68 4.86 -1.18 15.12
N ASP A 69 4.72 -0.15 14.29
CA ASP A 69 4.65 1.22 14.79
C ASP A 69 3.37 1.45 15.57
N CYS A 70 3.43 2.40 16.51
CA CYS A 70 2.32 2.79 17.37
C CYS A 70 1.05 3.06 16.53
N PRO A 71 -0.04 2.32 16.77
CA PRO A 71 -1.32 2.50 16.08
C PRO A 71 -1.83 3.94 16.06
N ASP A 72 -1.71 4.63 17.20
CA ASP A 72 -2.24 5.98 17.37
C ASP A 72 -1.45 6.99 16.55
N GLU A 73 -0.11 6.96 16.65
CA GLU A 73 0.77 7.84 15.89
C GLU A 73 0.63 7.63 14.38
N LYS A 74 0.53 6.37 13.96
CA LYS A 74 0.32 5.99 12.55
C LYS A 74 -1.01 6.54 12.03
N TRP A 75 -2.08 6.37 12.81
CA TRP A 75 -3.40 6.89 12.46
C TRP A 75 -3.39 8.42 12.36
N ASP A 76 -2.78 9.10 13.33
CA ASP A 76 -2.71 10.55 13.34
C ASP A 76 -1.86 11.10 12.19
N ALA A 77 -0.76 10.42 11.83
CA ALA A 77 0.03 10.75 10.64
C ALA A 77 -0.77 10.56 9.35
N LEU A 78 -1.50 9.45 9.21
CA LEU A 78 -2.35 9.18 8.05
C LEU A 78 -3.45 10.24 7.91
N GLN A 79 -4.11 10.61 9.01
CA GLN A 79 -5.18 11.60 9.02
C GLN A 79 -4.67 13.02 8.71
N ARG A 80 -3.48 13.39 9.19
CA ARG A 80 -2.82 14.66 8.81
C ARG A 80 -2.54 14.73 7.31
N TRP A 81 -1.98 13.65 6.75
CA TRP A 81 -1.76 13.58 5.30
C TRP A 81 -3.07 13.66 4.51
N ARG A 82 -4.08 12.89 4.92
CA ARG A 82 -5.43 12.91 4.33
C ARG A 82 -6.05 14.30 4.32
N ALA A 83 -5.97 15.03 5.44
CA ALA A 83 -6.51 16.38 5.54
C ALA A 83 -5.84 17.34 4.54
N ARG A 84 -4.51 17.28 4.42
CA ARG A 84 -3.76 18.07 3.43
C ARG A 84 -4.16 17.70 1.99
N PHE A 85 -4.23 16.40 1.68
CA PHE A 85 -4.64 15.94 0.36
C PHE A 85 -6.03 16.49 -0.03
N LYS A 86 -6.99 16.43 0.91
CA LYS A 86 -8.35 16.95 0.69
C LYS A 86 -8.36 18.44 0.43
N LEU A 87 -7.54 19.22 1.14
CA LEU A 87 -7.42 20.65 0.93
C LEU A 87 -6.89 20.97 -0.49
N GLU A 88 -5.93 20.20 -0.97
CA GLU A 88 -5.27 20.41 -2.27
C GLU A 88 -6.10 19.88 -3.46
N ASN A 89 -6.87 18.81 -3.26
CA ASN A 89 -7.51 18.06 -4.35
C ASN A 89 -9.05 18.08 -4.32
N GLY A 90 -9.67 18.57 -3.23
CA GLY A 90 -11.12 18.66 -3.09
C GLY A 90 -11.86 17.32 -2.97
N ARG A 91 -11.15 16.21 -2.76
CA ARG A 91 -11.73 14.85 -2.63
C ARG A 91 -10.92 13.96 -1.70
N GLU A 92 -11.47 12.81 -1.33
CA GLU A 92 -10.74 11.78 -0.58
C GLU A 92 -9.61 11.15 -1.42
N PRO A 93 -8.45 10.84 -0.80
CA PRO A 93 -7.39 10.12 -1.46
C PRO A 93 -7.74 8.64 -1.62
N ARG A 94 -7.41 8.09 -2.79
CA ARG A 94 -7.41 6.65 -3.05
C ARG A 94 -6.00 6.14 -2.86
N VAL A 95 -5.83 5.16 -1.98
CA VAL A 95 -4.52 4.69 -1.57
C VAL A 95 -4.35 3.20 -1.78
N TRP A 96 -3.16 2.82 -2.23
CA TRP A 96 -2.69 1.45 -2.07
C TRP A 96 -2.11 1.33 -0.66
N PHE A 97 -2.65 0.41 0.13
CA PHE A 97 -2.26 0.22 1.52
C PHE A 97 -2.27 -1.27 1.80
N ASP A 98 -1.10 -1.87 1.98
CA ASP A 98 -0.86 -3.31 2.10
C ASP A 98 -1.90 -4.08 2.93
N LYS A 99 -2.29 -3.57 4.10
CA LYS A 99 -3.29 -4.14 4.99
C LYS A 99 -4.66 -4.39 4.33
N PHE A 100 -4.99 -3.59 3.31
CA PHE A 100 -6.23 -3.68 2.55
C PHE A 100 -5.97 -4.25 1.15
N SER A 101 -4.95 -3.72 0.46
CA SER A 101 -4.68 -3.98 -0.95
C SER A 101 -4.06 -5.35 -1.23
N ILE A 102 -3.37 -5.95 -0.25
CA ILE A 102 -2.85 -7.32 -0.37
C ILE A 102 -3.97 -8.31 -0.07
N ASP A 103 -4.16 -9.28 -0.96
CA ASP A 103 -4.95 -10.45 -0.62
C ASP A 103 -4.15 -11.33 0.34
N GLN A 104 -4.54 -11.31 1.61
CA GLN A 104 -3.88 -12.07 2.68
C GLN A 104 -4.01 -13.59 2.49
N ARG A 105 -4.86 -14.07 1.56
CA ARG A 105 -4.94 -15.48 1.17
C ARG A 105 -3.90 -15.87 0.12
N ASN A 106 -3.31 -14.89 -0.56
CA ASN A 106 -2.29 -15.08 -1.58
C ASN A 106 -1.26 -13.95 -1.50
N ILE A 107 -0.48 -14.00 -0.43
CA ILE A 107 0.53 -13.01 -0.10
C ILE A 107 1.66 -13.04 -1.15
N GLU A 108 2.12 -14.21 -1.58
CA GLU A 108 3.26 -14.35 -2.50
C GLU A 108 3.06 -13.61 -3.83
N ASP A 109 1.92 -13.81 -4.50
CA ASP A 109 1.61 -13.10 -5.75
C ASP A 109 1.48 -11.58 -5.51
N SER A 110 0.91 -11.21 -4.37
CA SER A 110 0.78 -9.80 -3.99
C SER A 110 2.15 -9.16 -3.72
N LEU A 111 3.08 -9.92 -3.13
CA LEU A 111 4.44 -9.46 -2.86
C LEU A 111 5.26 -9.31 -4.14
N ALA A 112 5.11 -10.23 -5.09
CA ALA A 112 5.81 -10.15 -6.37
C ALA A 112 5.43 -8.88 -7.16
N GLY A 113 4.17 -8.42 -7.05
CA GLY A 113 3.67 -7.22 -7.72
C GLY A 113 4.04 -5.89 -7.06
N LEU A 114 4.62 -5.89 -5.86
CA LEU A 114 4.83 -4.67 -5.06
C LEU A 114 5.58 -3.54 -5.77
N PRO A 115 6.68 -3.80 -6.48
CA PRO A 115 7.38 -2.74 -7.20
C PRO A 115 6.55 -2.12 -8.32
N ILE A 116 5.63 -2.90 -8.92
CA ILE A 116 4.69 -2.40 -9.93
C ILE A 116 3.58 -1.61 -9.26
N TYR A 117 3.08 -2.04 -8.10
CA TYR A 117 2.07 -1.30 -7.33
C TYR A 117 2.58 0.05 -6.85
N LEU A 118 3.82 0.09 -6.36
CA LEU A 118 4.51 1.31 -5.98
C LEU A 118 4.65 2.26 -7.18
N ALA A 119 5.18 1.76 -8.30
CA ALA A 119 5.34 2.54 -9.53
C ALA A 119 3.99 2.95 -10.16
N GLY A 120 2.92 2.21 -9.86
CA GLY A 120 1.55 2.50 -10.29
C GLY A 120 0.83 3.54 -9.44
N CYS A 121 1.42 4.01 -8.34
CA CYS A 121 0.87 5.10 -7.53
C CYS A 121 1.53 6.43 -7.91
N LYS A 122 0.79 7.54 -7.77
CA LYS A 122 1.32 8.89 -8.10
C LYS A 122 2.35 9.39 -7.10
N THR A 123 2.21 9.00 -5.83
CA THR A 123 3.06 9.47 -4.72
C THR A 123 3.38 8.31 -3.78
N LEU A 124 4.51 8.36 -3.09
CA LEU A 124 4.83 7.50 -1.96
C LEU A 124 4.65 8.28 -0.66
N VAL A 125 3.86 7.75 0.26
CA VAL A 125 3.63 8.34 1.59
C VAL A 125 4.22 7.41 2.64
N LEU A 126 5.20 7.93 3.37
CA LEU A 126 5.91 7.20 4.41
C LEU A 126 5.33 7.55 5.77
N LEU A 127 4.76 6.57 6.45
CA LEU A 127 4.37 6.69 7.86
C LEU A 127 5.53 6.20 8.73
N MET A 128 6.49 7.08 8.97
CA MET A 128 7.73 6.78 9.69
C MET A 128 7.53 6.79 11.21
N GLY A 129 7.26 5.64 11.82
CA GLY A 129 7.43 5.46 13.26
C GLY A 129 8.80 4.88 13.63
N ASN A 130 9.00 4.62 14.92
CA ASN A 130 10.30 4.20 15.47
C ASN A 130 10.84 2.87 14.89
N THR A 131 9.97 2.02 14.35
CA THR A 131 10.35 0.72 13.77
C THR A 131 10.43 0.73 12.25
N TYR A 132 10.08 1.84 11.59
CA TYR A 132 10.06 1.92 10.13
C TYR A 132 11.44 1.61 9.52
N GLY A 133 12.49 2.30 10.00
CA GLY A 133 13.85 2.16 9.47
C GLY A 133 14.55 0.82 9.80
N THR A 134 13.96 -0.01 10.67
CA THR A 134 14.54 -1.30 11.07
C THR A 134 13.97 -2.49 10.28
N ARG A 135 13.01 -2.23 9.38
CA ARG A 135 12.33 -3.27 8.60
C ARG A 135 12.86 -3.26 7.18
N LEU A 136 13.45 -4.39 6.77
CA LEU A 136 13.98 -4.61 5.42
C LEU A 136 12.98 -4.21 4.33
N TRP A 137 11.69 -4.49 4.56
CA TRP A 137 10.62 -4.17 3.62
C TRP A 137 10.45 -2.66 3.40
N CYS A 138 10.46 -1.87 4.48
CA CYS A 138 10.37 -0.41 4.42
C CYS A 138 11.59 0.21 3.72
N LEU A 139 12.77 -0.41 3.88
CA LEU A 139 14.00 0.04 3.22
C LEU A 139 14.01 -0.28 1.72
N VAL A 140 13.32 -1.33 1.28
CA VAL A 140 13.17 -1.69 -0.14
C VAL A 140 12.17 -0.78 -0.86
N GLU A 141 11.23 -0.17 -0.14
CA GLU A 141 10.23 0.76 -0.69
C GLU A 141 10.78 2.19 -0.90
N LEU A 142 11.98 2.50 -0.38
CA LEU A 142 12.71 3.76 -0.57
C LEU A 142 13.56 3.74 -1.86
#